data_AF-A0AAX1EG91-F1
#
_entry.id   AF-A0AAX1EG91-F1
#
_cell.length_a   1.000
_cell.length_b   1.000
_cell.length_c   1.000
_cell.angle_alpha   90.00
_cell.angle_beta   90.00
_cell.angle_gamma   90.00
#
_symmetry.space_group_name_H-M   'P 1'
#
loop_
_entity.id
_entity.type
_entity.pdbx_description
1 polymer ?
#
loop_
_entity_poly.entity_id
_entity_poly.type
_entity_poly.pdbx_seq_one_letter_code
_entity_poly.pdbx_strand_id
1 'polypeptide(L)'
;MSKQDKAAILFSRIEQYISFKSNPELMNRILSDLNLDSLYTNNKEFNDFLVKAKTEAIDLNPLLSHIKLAILANEPLCSLLAYIQDNNLISDEEIKKASRTLQLQINMLCLFEAIMLTMTNGESFAKEVYDHLIRRSGSYLPGNPLFDFFFGTPLHASLFERLKLISIKPGMLSILFHKSTGDKTETKMDLDSFIEKMHLVGWNRDIDLATEGVASTVTVPAMGVNILEAAWQDLTSSRKDNGGLNNAKAGIGLISIMEEKQYPSHFELRSEILPEGVQSNEKANYELLPDLKVCKVVKKLSQFDVDSQWRDLYSSWNLFFVLSNIDNVFMPIKLLIPTVFSAEPQNYKEVRVMSLFLLGNIFLAENTKNNPFFSSDYNFRHATEIFSQWGKINKNYAEEILHKLCPDSPKEVESVFSHIFGHYPNLNFTRHLLGFGQRPREYNLTQNYQKPRNALFFSSTSTIDSERDECLVENTL
;
A
#
# COMPACT_ATOMS: atom_id res chain seq x y z
N MET A 1 26.32 4.80 17.61
CA MET A 1 25.89 4.71 16.19
C MET A 1 24.37 4.75 16.17
N SER A 2 23.79 5.70 15.43
CA SER A 2 22.35 5.88 15.32
C SER A 2 21.70 4.69 14.58
N LYS A 3 20.36 4.60 14.64
CA LYS A 3 19.58 3.62 13.85
C LYS A 3 19.81 3.81 12.35
N GLN A 4 19.76 5.06 11.90
CA GLN A 4 20.00 5.42 10.49
C GLN A 4 21.41 5.05 10.04
N ASP A 5 22.44 5.26 10.88
CA ASP A 5 23.82 4.87 10.57
C ASP A 5 23.93 3.36 10.34
N LYS A 6 23.29 2.55 11.20
CA LYS A 6 23.27 1.08 11.10
C LYS A 6 22.57 0.60 9.83
N ALA A 7 21.39 1.16 9.55
CA ALA A 7 20.66 0.85 8.32
C ALA A 7 21.47 1.25 7.07
N ALA A 8 22.15 2.39 7.10
CA ALA A 8 23.01 2.85 6.01
C ALA A 8 24.20 1.92 5.76
N ILE A 9 24.80 1.34 6.81
CA ILE A 9 25.87 0.33 6.65
C ILE A 9 25.36 -0.89 5.89
N LEU A 10 24.16 -1.39 6.18
CA LEU A 10 23.58 -2.52 5.45
C LEU A 10 23.38 -2.17 3.97
N PHE A 11 22.88 -0.96 3.66
CA PHE A 11 22.81 -0.50 2.27
C PHE A 11 24.18 -0.48 1.60
N SER A 12 25.21 0.07 2.24
CA SER A 12 26.55 0.11 1.68
C SER A 12 27.14 -1.28 1.42
N ARG A 13 26.75 -2.30 2.20
CA ARG A 13 27.10 -3.70 1.91
C ARG A 13 26.37 -4.21 0.67
N ILE A 14 25.06 -3.92 0.54
CA ILE A 14 24.27 -4.30 -0.65
C ILE A 14 24.81 -3.64 -1.92
N GLU A 15 25.17 -2.36 -1.85
CA GLU A 15 25.69 -1.56 -2.97
C GLU A 15 26.98 -2.12 -3.58
N GLN A 16 27.74 -2.92 -2.83
CA GLN A 16 28.95 -3.61 -3.34
C GLN A 16 28.64 -4.73 -4.33
N TYR A 17 27.41 -5.24 -4.34
CA TYR A 17 27.01 -6.42 -5.13
C TYR A 17 25.99 -6.10 -6.23
N ILE A 18 25.58 -4.84 -6.40
CA ILE A 18 24.61 -4.43 -7.42
C ILE A 18 25.21 -3.42 -8.40
N SER A 19 24.61 -3.31 -9.58
CA SER A 19 24.92 -2.29 -10.57
C SER A 19 23.97 -1.10 -10.44
N PHE A 20 24.54 0.10 -10.47
CA PHE A 20 23.82 1.37 -10.57
C PHE A 20 23.47 1.75 -12.02
N LYS A 21 23.61 0.81 -12.96
CA LYS A 21 23.16 0.94 -14.34
C LYS A 21 22.15 -0.13 -14.69
N SER A 22 21.16 0.22 -15.52
CA SER A 22 20.26 -0.76 -16.10
C SER A 22 21.00 -1.71 -17.04
N ASN A 23 20.38 -2.86 -17.32
CA ASN A 23 20.85 -3.85 -18.28
C ASN A 23 19.83 -3.96 -19.43
N PRO A 24 20.15 -3.50 -20.65
CA PRO A 24 19.22 -3.51 -21.78
C PRO A 24 18.68 -4.90 -22.17
N GLU A 25 19.50 -5.95 -22.06
CA GLU A 25 19.05 -7.32 -22.33
C GLU A 25 18.01 -7.75 -21.30
N LEU A 26 18.25 -7.42 -20.03
CA LEU A 26 17.31 -7.71 -18.95
C LEU A 26 16.02 -6.90 -19.10
N MET A 27 16.12 -5.61 -19.48
CA MET A 27 14.98 -4.75 -19.77
C MET A 27 14.10 -5.32 -20.89
N ASN A 28 14.71 -5.74 -22.01
CA ASN A 28 14.00 -6.39 -23.11
C ASN A 28 13.26 -7.64 -22.64
N ARG A 29 13.94 -8.49 -21.86
CA ARG A 29 13.35 -9.71 -21.34
C ARG A 29 12.20 -9.44 -20.37
N ILE A 30 12.33 -8.48 -19.46
CA ILE A 30 11.24 -8.05 -18.57
C ILE A 30 10.04 -7.59 -19.39
N LEU A 31 10.25 -6.72 -20.39
CA LEU A 31 9.14 -6.20 -21.20
C LEU A 31 8.43 -7.31 -21.98
N SER A 32 9.18 -8.28 -22.52
CA SER A 32 8.61 -9.42 -23.26
C SER A 32 7.89 -10.41 -22.34
N ASP A 33 8.52 -10.85 -21.24
CA ASP A 33 7.93 -11.81 -20.29
C ASP A 33 6.71 -11.23 -19.55
N LEU A 34 6.59 -9.90 -19.48
CA LEU A 34 5.42 -9.22 -18.93
C LEU A 34 4.43 -8.74 -20.00
N ASN A 35 4.67 -9.04 -21.28
CA ASN A 35 3.86 -8.62 -22.43
C ASN A 35 3.64 -7.10 -22.50
N LEU A 36 4.59 -6.29 -22.00
CA LEU A 36 4.55 -4.83 -22.00
C LEU A 36 5.09 -4.22 -23.29
N ASP A 37 5.82 -4.99 -24.09
CA ASP A 37 6.26 -4.62 -25.44
C ASP A 37 5.10 -4.48 -26.44
N SER A 38 3.97 -5.13 -26.17
CA SER A 38 2.72 -5.02 -26.95
C SER A 38 1.77 -3.91 -26.46
N LEU A 39 2.17 -3.12 -25.46
CA LEU A 39 1.44 -1.92 -25.05
C LEU A 39 1.48 -0.88 -26.16
N TYR A 40 0.32 -0.60 -26.76
CA TYR A 40 0.18 0.49 -27.72
C TYR A 40 -0.02 1.82 -26.99
N THR A 41 0.81 2.80 -27.32
CA THR A 41 0.72 4.17 -26.78
C THR A 41 1.17 5.20 -27.81
N ASN A 42 0.49 6.35 -27.81
CA ASN A 42 0.88 7.52 -28.60
C ASN A 42 1.80 8.48 -27.82
N ASN A 43 2.18 8.14 -26.58
CA ASN A 43 3.10 8.94 -25.78
C ASN A 43 4.53 8.80 -26.33
N LYS A 44 4.98 9.83 -27.05
CA LYS A 44 6.29 9.82 -27.73
C LYS A 44 7.43 9.71 -26.72
N GLU A 45 7.35 10.45 -25.63
CA GLU A 45 8.38 10.57 -24.60
C GLU A 45 8.62 9.22 -23.91
N PHE A 46 7.56 8.50 -23.61
CA PHE A 46 7.63 7.15 -23.07
C PHE A 46 8.16 6.14 -24.10
N ASN A 47 7.74 6.25 -25.37
CA ASN A 47 8.27 5.40 -26.44
C ASN A 47 9.78 5.62 -26.65
N ASP A 48 10.24 6.87 -26.66
CA ASP A 48 11.65 7.23 -26.76
C ASP A 48 12.45 6.67 -25.57
N PHE A 49 11.91 6.79 -24.35
CA PHE A 49 12.49 6.18 -23.15
C PHE A 49 12.58 4.65 -23.26
N LEU A 50 11.53 3.97 -23.72
CA LEU A 50 11.53 2.51 -23.88
C LEU A 50 12.54 2.06 -24.93
N VAL A 51 12.68 2.76 -26.06
CA VAL A 51 13.71 2.46 -27.05
C VAL A 51 15.09 2.52 -26.40
N LYS A 52 15.38 3.61 -25.68
CA LYS A 52 16.65 3.77 -24.97
C LYS A 52 16.87 2.65 -23.93
N ALA A 53 15.88 2.34 -23.11
CA ALA A 53 15.98 1.28 -22.10
C ALA A 53 16.28 -0.10 -22.69
N LYS A 54 15.87 -0.34 -23.94
CA LYS A 54 16.13 -1.59 -24.69
C LYS A 54 17.48 -1.62 -25.40
N THR A 55 18.11 -0.48 -25.65
CA THR A 55 19.36 -0.39 -26.44
C THR A 55 20.57 0.05 -25.63
N GLU A 56 20.37 0.80 -24.56
CA GLU A 56 21.43 1.48 -23.81
C GLU A 56 21.25 1.36 -22.30
N ALA A 57 22.36 1.27 -21.58
CA ALA A 57 22.34 1.27 -20.12
C ALA A 57 21.99 2.67 -19.59
N ILE A 58 20.96 2.74 -18.76
CA ILE A 58 20.47 3.95 -18.08
C ILE A 58 21.19 4.08 -16.74
N ASP A 59 21.61 5.30 -16.39
CA ASP A 59 22.14 5.60 -15.04
C ASP A 59 20.98 5.59 -14.02
N LEU A 60 21.07 4.69 -13.05
CA LEU A 60 20.08 4.50 -12.00
C LEU A 60 20.52 5.11 -10.66
N ASN A 61 21.67 5.78 -10.61
CA ASN A 61 22.14 6.39 -9.37
C ASN A 61 21.14 7.38 -8.74
N PRO A 62 20.48 8.29 -9.50
CA PRO A 62 19.46 9.18 -8.92
C PRO A 62 18.29 8.40 -8.31
N LEU A 63 17.76 7.43 -9.07
CA LEU A 63 16.66 6.56 -8.66
C LEU A 63 16.98 5.78 -7.36
N LEU A 64 18.12 5.09 -7.34
CA LEU A 64 18.51 4.23 -6.21
C LEU A 64 18.88 5.05 -4.97
N SER A 65 19.52 6.20 -5.16
CA SER A 65 19.83 7.12 -4.05
C SER A 65 18.56 7.65 -3.40
N HIS A 66 17.56 8.03 -4.20
CA HIS A 66 16.26 8.47 -3.69
C HIS A 66 15.55 7.37 -2.89
N ILE A 67 15.48 6.15 -3.44
CA ILE A 67 14.87 5.00 -2.75
C ILE A 67 15.58 4.72 -1.42
N LYS A 68 16.92 4.72 -1.41
CA LYS A 68 17.71 4.55 -0.18
C LYS A 68 17.35 5.59 0.88
N LEU A 69 17.34 6.87 0.51
CA LEU A 69 16.99 7.96 1.43
C LEU A 69 15.56 7.83 1.95
N ALA A 70 14.60 7.52 1.07
CA ALA A 70 13.21 7.31 1.46
C ALA A 70 13.05 6.12 2.43
N ILE A 71 13.77 5.01 2.22
CA ILE A 71 13.74 3.86 3.13
C ILE A 71 14.35 4.21 4.48
N LEU A 72 15.45 4.99 4.50
CA LEU A 72 16.08 5.45 5.73
C LEU A 72 15.23 6.48 6.50
N ALA A 73 14.37 7.22 5.80
CA ALA A 73 13.39 8.13 6.40
C ALA A 73 12.14 7.42 6.93
N ASN A 74 11.80 6.25 6.38
CA ASN A 74 10.68 5.42 6.85
C ASN A 74 11.06 4.69 8.14
N GLU A 75 10.55 5.17 9.28
CA GLU A 75 10.98 4.72 10.61
C GLU A 75 10.85 3.20 10.85
N PRO A 76 9.73 2.52 10.50
CA PRO A 76 9.65 1.06 10.60
C PRO A 76 10.70 0.31 9.76
N LEU A 77 10.91 0.71 8.50
CA LEU A 77 11.89 0.05 7.63
C LEU A 77 13.32 0.32 8.09
N CYS A 78 13.63 1.57 8.46
CA CYS A 78 14.92 1.94 9.03
C CYS A 78 15.23 1.11 10.30
N SER A 79 14.23 0.94 11.18
CA SER A 79 14.34 0.11 12.38
C SER A 79 14.63 -1.36 12.06
N LEU A 80 13.99 -1.91 11.03
CA LEU A 80 14.23 -3.27 10.58
C LEU A 80 15.65 -3.45 10.05
N LEU A 81 16.10 -2.56 9.16
CA LEU A 81 17.44 -2.64 8.57
C LEU A 81 18.53 -2.47 9.64
N ALA A 82 18.33 -1.58 10.60
CA ALA A 82 19.24 -1.42 11.74
C ALA A 82 19.29 -2.70 12.59
N TYR A 83 18.15 -3.35 12.86
CA TYR A 83 18.10 -4.61 13.60
C TYR A 83 18.82 -5.75 12.85
N ILE A 84 18.61 -5.86 11.54
CA ILE A 84 19.31 -6.84 10.70
C ILE A 84 20.83 -6.64 10.77
N GLN A 85 21.29 -5.39 10.69
CA GLN A 85 22.70 -5.07 10.75
C GLN A 85 23.31 -5.35 12.13
N ASP A 86 22.65 -4.92 13.21
CA ASP A 86 23.14 -5.10 14.59
C ASP A 86 23.28 -6.56 14.98
N ASN A 87 22.35 -7.40 14.51
CA ASN A 87 22.32 -8.82 14.83
C ASN A 87 23.00 -9.67 13.75
N ASN A 88 23.59 -9.04 12.72
CA ASN A 88 24.27 -9.71 11.61
C ASN A 88 23.41 -10.82 10.95
N LEU A 89 22.13 -10.54 10.73
CA LEU A 89 21.16 -11.56 10.28
C LEU A 89 21.24 -11.89 8.79
N ILE A 90 21.97 -11.08 8.02
CA ILE A 90 22.24 -11.31 6.60
C ILE A 90 23.74 -11.14 6.39
N SER A 91 24.40 -12.21 5.95
CA SER A 91 25.82 -12.23 5.60
C SER A 91 26.09 -11.68 4.20
N ASP A 92 27.33 -11.26 3.93
CA ASP A 92 27.73 -10.78 2.59
C ASP A 92 27.60 -11.88 1.52
N GLU A 93 27.79 -13.15 1.87
CA GLU A 93 27.55 -14.28 0.97
C GLU A 93 26.07 -14.44 0.62
N GLU A 94 25.16 -14.18 1.56
CA GLU A 94 23.73 -14.16 1.27
C GLU A 94 23.33 -12.96 0.41
N ILE A 95 23.91 -11.77 0.64
CA ILE A 95 23.71 -10.60 -0.22
C ILE A 95 24.20 -10.90 -1.64
N LYS A 96 25.39 -11.48 -1.78
CA LYS A 96 25.96 -11.87 -3.07
C LYS A 96 25.07 -12.87 -3.82
N LYS A 97 24.48 -13.84 -3.13
CA LYS A 97 23.50 -14.78 -3.71
C LYS A 97 22.22 -14.06 -4.15
N ALA A 98 21.72 -13.13 -3.34
CA ALA A 98 20.52 -12.34 -3.67
C ALA A 98 20.76 -11.31 -4.79
N SER A 99 22.01 -10.97 -5.12
CA SER A 99 22.37 -9.88 -6.03
C SER A 99 21.72 -9.99 -7.42
N ARG A 100 21.56 -11.21 -7.95
CA ARG A 100 20.90 -11.43 -9.24
C ARG A 100 19.43 -11.03 -9.19
N THR A 101 18.70 -11.46 -8.16
CA THR A 101 17.29 -11.08 -7.96
C THR A 101 17.18 -9.58 -7.69
N LEU A 102 18.07 -9.02 -6.87
CA LEU A 102 18.10 -7.57 -6.63
C LEU A 102 18.32 -6.79 -7.94
N GLN A 103 19.23 -7.25 -8.81
CA GLN A 103 19.47 -6.60 -10.10
C GLN A 103 18.25 -6.67 -11.02
N LEU A 104 17.52 -7.79 -11.02
CA LEU A 104 16.23 -7.91 -11.72
C LEU A 104 15.23 -6.89 -11.17
N GLN A 105 15.09 -6.79 -9.85
CA GLN A 105 14.21 -5.84 -9.18
C GLN A 105 14.57 -4.38 -9.47
N ILE A 106 15.86 -4.04 -9.52
CA ILE A 106 16.34 -2.69 -9.88
C ILE A 106 15.94 -2.33 -11.32
N ASN A 107 16.05 -3.26 -12.27
CA ASN A 107 15.63 -3.04 -13.65
C ASN A 107 14.10 -2.92 -13.75
N MET A 108 13.35 -3.75 -13.02
CA MET A 108 11.89 -3.61 -12.92
C MET A 108 11.50 -2.25 -12.33
N LEU A 109 12.16 -1.78 -11.26
CA LEU A 109 11.91 -0.48 -10.65
C LEU A 109 12.07 0.66 -11.64
N CYS A 110 13.10 0.63 -12.48
CA CYS A 110 13.30 1.65 -13.51
C CYS A 110 12.15 1.66 -14.54
N LEU A 111 11.75 0.49 -15.06
CA LEU A 111 10.62 0.40 -16.01
C LEU A 111 9.29 0.84 -15.38
N PHE A 112 9.01 0.36 -14.16
CA PHE A 112 7.75 0.64 -13.51
C PHE A 112 7.66 2.06 -12.95
N GLU A 113 8.77 2.68 -12.56
CA GLU A 113 8.81 4.12 -12.27
C GLU A 113 8.47 4.92 -13.53
N ALA A 114 9.04 4.58 -14.69
CA ALA A 114 8.72 5.26 -15.94
C ALA A 114 7.25 5.09 -16.34
N ILE A 115 6.70 3.88 -16.22
CA ILE A 115 5.28 3.61 -16.48
C ILE A 115 4.41 4.39 -15.48
N MET A 116 4.71 4.32 -14.18
CA MET A 116 3.92 4.99 -13.15
C MET A 116 3.95 6.51 -13.28
N LEU A 117 5.10 7.11 -13.55
CA LEU A 117 5.24 8.54 -13.80
C LEU A 117 4.42 8.97 -15.03
N THR A 118 4.45 8.17 -16.09
CA THR A 118 3.69 8.45 -17.32
C THR A 118 2.19 8.23 -17.11
N MET A 119 1.77 7.22 -16.34
CA MET A 119 0.35 6.99 -15.99
C MET A 119 -0.19 8.13 -15.13
N THR A 120 0.58 8.58 -14.16
CA THR A 120 0.18 9.65 -13.23
C THR A 120 0.11 11.00 -13.93
N ASN A 121 0.98 11.27 -14.90
CA ASN A 121 1.09 12.59 -15.51
C ASN A 121 0.55 12.74 -16.93
N GLY A 122 0.51 11.67 -17.73
CA GLY A 122 0.07 11.68 -19.12
C GLY A 122 -1.45 11.77 -19.29
N GLU A 123 -1.89 12.33 -20.41
CA GLU A 123 -3.31 12.55 -20.71
C GLU A 123 -4.08 11.24 -20.93
N SER A 124 -3.59 10.38 -21.83
CA SER A 124 -4.24 9.12 -22.22
C SER A 124 -3.55 7.88 -21.69
N PHE A 125 -2.32 7.99 -21.20
CA PHE A 125 -1.46 6.83 -20.95
C PHE A 125 -2.02 5.87 -19.89
N ALA A 126 -2.62 6.39 -18.81
CA ALA A 126 -3.29 5.55 -17.81
C ALA A 126 -4.44 4.72 -18.42
N LYS A 127 -5.17 5.30 -19.38
CA LYS A 127 -6.25 4.60 -20.09
C LYS A 127 -5.68 3.56 -21.04
N GLU A 128 -4.61 3.88 -21.76
CA GLU A 128 -3.94 2.94 -22.68
C GLU A 128 -3.42 1.70 -21.92
N VAL A 129 -2.80 1.90 -20.76
CA VAL A 129 -2.40 0.83 -19.85
C VAL A 129 -3.61 0.04 -19.35
N TYR A 130 -4.67 0.71 -18.91
CA TYR A 130 -5.91 0.04 -18.51
C TYR A 130 -6.48 -0.84 -19.63
N ASP A 131 -6.64 -0.30 -20.84
CA ASP A 131 -7.18 -1.03 -21.99
C ASP A 131 -6.29 -2.22 -22.37
N HIS A 132 -4.96 -2.07 -22.25
CA HIS A 132 -4.02 -3.16 -22.49
C HIS A 132 -4.17 -4.30 -21.47
N LEU A 133 -4.23 -3.98 -20.17
CA LEU A 133 -4.37 -4.98 -19.11
C LEU A 133 -5.75 -5.67 -19.14
N ILE A 134 -6.81 -4.91 -19.39
CA ILE A 134 -8.16 -5.47 -19.50
C ILE A 134 -8.26 -6.42 -20.70
N ARG A 135 -7.69 -6.07 -21.86
CA ARG A 135 -7.65 -6.99 -23.01
C ARG A 135 -6.97 -8.32 -22.67
N ARG A 136 -5.91 -8.26 -21.86
CA ARG A 136 -5.16 -9.45 -21.42
C ARG A 136 -5.89 -10.29 -20.38
N SER A 137 -6.77 -9.69 -19.59
CA SER A 137 -7.60 -10.43 -18.63
C SER A 137 -8.59 -11.41 -19.29
N GLY A 138 -8.87 -11.25 -20.58
CA GLY A 138 -9.83 -12.08 -21.32
C GLY A 138 -11.30 -11.84 -20.94
N SER A 139 -11.59 -10.83 -20.11
CA SER A 139 -12.95 -10.49 -19.70
C SER A 139 -13.75 -9.90 -20.86
N TYR A 140 -14.83 -10.58 -21.27
CA TYR A 140 -15.78 -10.08 -22.29
C TYR A 140 -16.70 -8.97 -21.77
N LEU A 141 -16.85 -8.84 -20.45
CA LEU A 141 -17.65 -7.81 -19.80
C LEU A 141 -16.84 -7.13 -18.69
N PRO A 142 -15.77 -6.39 -19.04
CA PRO A 142 -14.84 -5.83 -18.06
C PRO A 142 -15.45 -4.70 -17.23
N GLY A 143 -16.64 -4.19 -17.56
CA GLY A 143 -17.35 -3.26 -16.69
C GLY A 143 -18.12 -3.94 -15.56
N ASN A 144 -18.23 -5.28 -15.56
CA ASN A 144 -19.03 -6.04 -14.60
C ASN A 144 -18.15 -6.73 -13.53
N PRO A 145 -18.24 -6.31 -12.26
CA PRO A 145 -17.37 -6.85 -11.23
C PRO A 145 -17.65 -8.33 -10.88
N LEU A 146 -18.89 -8.80 -11.03
CA LEU A 146 -19.19 -10.22 -10.83
C LEU A 146 -18.62 -11.06 -11.97
N PHE A 147 -18.73 -10.56 -13.21
CA PHE A 147 -18.14 -11.24 -14.35
C PHE A 147 -16.62 -11.32 -14.22
N ASP A 148 -15.97 -10.24 -13.82
CA ASP A 148 -14.53 -10.24 -13.57
C ASP A 148 -14.12 -11.22 -12.45
N PHE A 149 -14.94 -11.39 -11.42
CA PHE A 149 -14.68 -12.36 -10.34
C PHE A 149 -14.57 -13.78 -10.86
N PHE A 150 -15.55 -14.19 -11.68
CA PHE A 150 -15.65 -15.56 -12.17
C PHE A 150 -14.82 -15.81 -13.42
N PHE A 151 -14.64 -14.80 -14.29
CA PHE A 151 -14.11 -14.99 -15.64
C PHE A 151 -12.97 -14.03 -16.01
N GLY A 152 -12.83 -12.88 -15.33
CA GLY A 152 -11.77 -11.91 -15.59
C GLY A 152 -10.46 -12.18 -14.85
N THR A 153 -10.37 -13.30 -14.13
CA THR A 153 -9.17 -13.69 -13.36
C THR A 153 -8.81 -15.15 -13.64
N PRO A 154 -7.52 -15.47 -13.85
CA PRO A 154 -7.08 -16.83 -14.19
C PRO A 154 -7.54 -17.87 -13.16
N LEU A 155 -7.84 -19.11 -13.60
CA LEU A 155 -8.35 -20.17 -12.72
C LEU A 155 -7.45 -20.48 -11.51
N HIS A 156 -6.14 -20.31 -11.66
CA HIS A 156 -5.15 -20.55 -10.60
C HIS A 156 -5.08 -19.44 -9.54
N ALA A 157 -5.76 -18.29 -9.74
CA ALA A 157 -5.80 -17.22 -8.76
C ALA A 157 -6.58 -17.64 -7.50
N SER A 158 -5.97 -17.40 -6.34
CA SER A 158 -6.56 -17.59 -5.02
C SER A 158 -7.76 -16.67 -4.80
N LEU A 159 -8.60 -17.00 -3.82
CA LEU A 159 -9.74 -16.16 -3.45
C LEU A 159 -9.31 -14.73 -3.08
N PHE A 160 -8.21 -14.58 -2.33
CA PHE A 160 -7.67 -13.27 -1.98
C PHE A 160 -7.28 -12.46 -3.21
N GLU A 161 -6.53 -13.05 -4.15
CA GLU A 161 -6.10 -12.37 -5.38
C GLU A 161 -7.30 -11.92 -6.24
N ARG A 162 -8.33 -12.77 -6.35
CA ARG A 162 -9.58 -12.43 -7.05
C ARG A 162 -10.31 -11.26 -6.40
N LEU A 163 -10.50 -11.31 -5.08
CA LEU A 163 -11.15 -10.23 -4.33
C LEU A 163 -10.37 -8.92 -4.47
N LYS A 164 -9.04 -8.97 -4.36
CA LYS A 164 -8.19 -7.79 -4.49
C LYS A 164 -8.31 -7.13 -5.85
N LEU A 165 -8.26 -7.87 -6.95
CA LEU A 165 -8.40 -7.27 -8.28
C LEU A 165 -9.73 -6.57 -8.51
N ILE A 166 -10.81 -7.08 -7.92
CA ILE A 166 -12.13 -6.48 -8.10
C ILE A 166 -12.32 -5.29 -7.17
N SER A 167 -11.74 -5.33 -5.98
CA SER A 167 -11.76 -4.21 -5.04
C SER A 167 -11.00 -2.98 -5.56
N ILE A 168 -9.96 -3.18 -6.39
CA ILE A 168 -9.10 -2.09 -6.85
C ILE A 168 -9.62 -1.40 -8.12
N LYS A 169 -10.41 -2.12 -8.93
CA LYS A 169 -10.89 -1.65 -10.22
C LYS A 169 -11.78 -0.40 -10.16
N PRO A 170 -12.72 -0.25 -9.20
CA PRO A 170 -13.49 0.99 -9.05
C PRO A 170 -12.61 2.22 -8.83
N GLY A 171 -11.56 2.09 -8.02
CA GLY A 171 -10.59 3.17 -7.81
C GLY A 171 -9.88 3.57 -9.11
N MET A 172 -9.43 2.58 -9.90
CA MET A 172 -8.82 2.86 -11.20
C MET A 172 -9.81 3.50 -12.19
N LEU A 173 -11.06 3.08 -12.22
CA LEU A 173 -12.09 3.66 -13.08
C LEU A 173 -12.42 5.11 -12.69
N SER A 174 -12.52 5.41 -11.39
CA SER A 174 -12.69 6.77 -10.87
C SER A 174 -11.52 7.66 -11.30
N ILE A 175 -10.27 7.19 -11.13
CA ILE A 175 -9.07 7.88 -11.63
C ILE A 175 -9.17 8.22 -13.12
N LEU A 176 -9.54 7.24 -13.96
CA LEU A 176 -9.64 7.44 -15.40
C LEU A 176 -10.72 8.45 -15.77
N PHE A 177 -11.86 8.43 -15.08
CA PHE A 177 -12.93 9.40 -15.27
C PHE A 177 -12.45 10.82 -14.96
N HIS A 178 -11.92 11.06 -13.77
CA HIS A 178 -11.46 12.39 -13.34
C HIS A 178 -10.33 12.95 -14.20
N LYS A 179 -9.44 12.08 -14.68
CA LYS A 179 -8.40 12.48 -15.63
C LYS A 179 -8.95 12.84 -17.00
N SER A 180 -9.98 12.15 -17.47
CA SER A 180 -10.57 12.40 -18.78
C SER A 180 -11.30 13.74 -18.89
N THR A 181 -11.71 14.32 -17.76
CA THR A 181 -12.37 15.63 -17.69
C THR A 181 -11.37 16.77 -17.51
N GLY A 182 -10.15 16.49 -17.05
CA GLY A 182 -9.11 17.50 -16.83
C GLY A 182 -9.55 18.56 -15.82
N ASP A 183 -9.36 19.83 -16.16
CA ASP A 183 -9.77 21.00 -15.40
C ASP A 183 -11.25 21.38 -15.57
N LYS A 184 -11.99 20.69 -16.44
CA LYS A 184 -13.41 20.95 -16.66
C LYS A 184 -14.24 20.48 -15.47
N THR A 185 -15.29 21.25 -15.19
CA THR A 185 -16.33 20.88 -14.24
C THR A 185 -17.02 19.60 -14.70
N GLU A 186 -17.13 18.62 -13.81
CA GLU A 186 -17.72 17.33 -14.12
C GLU A 186 -19.23 17.39 -14.04
N THR A 187 -19.91 16.93 -15.08
CA THR A 187 -21.37 16.86 -15.12
C THR A 187 -21.85 15.42 -15.03
N LYS A 188 -23.14 15.25 -14.69
CA LYS A 188 -23.77 13.93 -14.72
C LYS A 188 -23.75 13.31 -16.13
N MET A 189 -23.82 14.13 -17.18
CA MET A 189 -23.74 13.69 -18.56
C MET A 189 -22.34 13.14 -18.91
N ASP A 190 -21.27 13.74 -18.41
CA ASP A 190 -19.90 13.22 -18.60
C ASP A 190 -19.75 11.85 -17.95
N LEU A 191 -20.25 11.70 -16.72
CA LEU A 191 -20.22 10.43 -15.99
C LEU A 191 -21.07 9.36 -16.70
N ASP A 192 -22.28 9.70 -17.15
CA ASP A 192 -23.15 8.75 -17.84
C ASP A 192 -22.54 8.31 -19.18
N SER A 193 -21.91 9.23 -19.93
CA SER A 193 -21.16 8.89 -21.15
C SER A 193 -19.95 7.99 -20.86
N PHE A 194 -19.23 8.24 -19.76
CA PHE A 194 -18.13 7.37 -19.35
C PHE A 194 -18.60 5.97 -18.95
N ILE A 195 -19.69 5.87 -18.17
CA ILE A 195 -20.32 4.60 -17.77
C ILE A 195 -20.74 3.80 -19.01
N GLU A 196 -21.39 4.44 -19.98
CA GLU A 196 -21.82 3.80 -21.21
C GLU A 196 -20.62 3.30 -22.04
N LYS A 197 -19.63 4.18 -22.27
CA LYS A 197 -18.42 3.89 -23.03
C LYS A 197 -17.59 2.74 -22.44
N MET A 198 -17.55 2.65 -21.11
CA MET A 198 -16.78 1.63 -20.38
C MET A 198 -17.63 0.43 -19.97
N HIS A 199 -18.92 0.41 -20.31
CA HIS A 199 -19.90 -0.63 -19.98
C HIS A 199 -20.00 -0.94 -18.48
N LEU A 200 -19.94 0.08 -17.61
CA LEU A 200 -19.83 -0.09 -16.17
C LEU A 200 -21.15 -0.49 -15.53
N VAL A 201 -21.12 -1.50 -14.65
CA VAL A 201 -22.30 -1.96 -13.89
C VAL A 201 -21.94 -2.24 -12.43
N GLY A 202 -22.97 -2.40 -11.58
CA GLY A 202 -22.78 -2.67 -10.15
C GLY A 202 -22.02 -1.55 -9.46
N TRP A 203 -21.02 -1.88 -8.64
CA TRP A 203 -20.20 -0.89 -7.95
C TRP A 203 -19.12 -0.25 -8.83
N ASN A 204 -18.85 -0.76 -10.03
CA ASN A 204 -17.90 -0.12 -10.95
C ASN A 204 -18.43 1.22 -11.51
N ARG A 205 -19.75 1.47 -11.42
CA ARG A 205 -20.38 2.74 -11.83
C ARG A 205 -20.50 3.77 -10.70
N ASP A 206 -20.16 3.39 -9.47
CA ASP A 206 -20.24 4.26 -8.28
C ASP A 206 -19.00 5.17 -8.24
N ILE A 207 -19.02 6.17 -9.12
CA ILE A 207 -17.98 7.20 -9.23
C ILE A 207 -18.62 8.52 -8.81
N ASP A 208 -18.10 9.11 -7.74
CA ASP A 208 -18.55 10.42 -7.27
C ASP A 208 -18.02 11.52 -8.19
N LEU A 209 -18.85 12.51 -8.53
CA LEU A 209 -18.40 13.69 -9.27
C LEU A 209 -17.51 14.55 -8.39
N ALA A 210 -16.45 15.10 -8.97
CA ALA A 210 -15.59 16.03 -8.27
C ALA A 210 -16.29 17.36 -8.04
N THR A 211 -16.58 17.63 -6.76
CA THR A 211 -17.18 18.88 -6.32
C THR A 211 -16.11 19.71 -5.61
N GLU A 212 -15.80 20.88 -6.14
CA GLU A 212 -14.78 21.77 -5.56
C GLU A 212 -15.12 22.15 -4.12
N GLY A 213 -14.11 22.13 -3.25
CA GLY A 213 -14.24 22.55 -1.85
C GLY A 213 -15.04 21.61 -0.94
N VAL A 214 -15.50 20.46 -1.44
CA VAL A 214 -16.22 19.47 -0.64
C VAL A 214 -15.28 18.37 -0.18
N ALA A 215 -15.03 18.33 1.13
CA ALA A 215 -14.34 17.22 1.79
C ALA A 215 -15.32 16.09 2.13
N SER A 216 -14.86 14.85 2.06
CA SER A 216 -15.64 13.65 2.33
C SER A 216 -14.80 12.58 3.04
N THR A 217 -15.39 11.81 3.95
CA THR A 217 -14.70 10.73 4.67
C THR A 217 -14.97 9.34 4.09
N VAL A 218 -15.68 9.26 2.96
CA VAL A 218 -16.10 7.98 2.33
C VAL A 218 -14.95 7.08 1.89
N THR A 219 -13.73 7.61 1.79
CA THR A 219 -12.51 6.82 1.54
C THR A 219 -12.16 5.93 2.73
N VAL A 220 -12.40 6.38 3.97
CA VAL A 220 -11.97 5.68 5.19
C VAL A 220 -12.55 4.27 5.29
N PRO A 221 -13.87 4.04 5.12
CA PRO A 221 -14.43 2.69 5.16
C PRO A 221 -13.82 1.73 4.13
N ALA A 222 -13.72 2.16 2.86
CA ALA A 222 -13.21 1.33 1.78
C ALA A 222 -11.73 0.97 1.98
N MET A 223 -10.92 1.92 2.42
CA MET A 223 -9.52 1.68 2.75
C MET A 223 -9.39 0.79 4.00
N GLY A 224 -10.26 0.97 4.99
CA GLY A 224 -10.35 0.14 6.18
C GLY A 224 -10.60 -1.33 5.86
N VAL A 225 -11.55 -1.63 4.98
CA VAL A 225 -11.82 -3.01 4.52
C VAL A 225 -10.63 -3.58 3.74
N ASN A 226 -9.99 -2.77 2.88
CA ASN A 226 -8.81 -3.23 2.14
C ASN A 226 -7.65 -3.64 3.08
N ILE A 227 -7.46 -2.91 4.18
CA ILE A 227 -6.49 -3.25 5.22
C ILE A 227 -6.93 -4.50 6.00
N LEU A 228 -8.21 -4.58 6.38
CA LEU A 228 -8.78 -5.73 7.09
C LEU A 228 -8.56 -7.04 6.33
N GLU A 229 -8.79 -7.05 5.02
CA GLU A 229 -8.59 -8.22 4.16
C GLU A 229 -7.15 -8.77 4.24
N ALA A 230 -6.15 -7.89 4.21
CA ALA A 230 -4.75 -8.31 4.32
C ALA A 230 -4.38 -8.72 5.76
N ALA A 231 -4.91 -8.02 6.77
CA ALA A 231 -4.72 -8.40 8.17
C ALA A 231 -5.34 -9.77 8.49
N TRP A 232 -6.49 -10.08 7.93
CA TRP A 232 -7.11 -11.41 8.02
C TRP A 232 -6.24 -12.49 7.38
N GLN A 233 -5.67 -12.22 6.20
CA GLN A 233 -4.77 -13.15 5.52
C GLN A 233 -3.48 -13.38 6.33
N ASP A 234 -2.86 -12.33 6.89
CA ASP A 234 -1.70 -12.45 7.79
C ASP A 234 -2.00 -13.30 9.03
N LEU A 235 -3.22 -13.21 9.55
CA LEU A 235 -3.67 -13.94 10.75
C LEU A 235 -3.98 -15.42 10.48
N THR A 236 -4.37 -15.77 9.26
CA THR A 236 -4.90 -17.10 8.92
C THR A 236 -3.97 -17.92 8.04
N SER A 237 -2.92 -17.31 7.48
CA SER A 237 -1.91 -18.02 6.70
C SER A 237 -0.90 -18.75 7.59
N SER A 238 -0.04 -19.55 6.95
CA SER A 238 1.12 -20.19 7.60
C SER A 238 2.16 -19.18 8.13
N ARG A 239 1.97 -17.88 7.88
CA ARG A 239 2.86 -16.81 8.34
C ARG A 239 2.45 -16.18 9.66
N LYS A 240 1.30 -16.58 10.22
CA LYS A 240 0.78 -16.07 11.50
C LYS A 240 1.86 -15.99 12.59
N ASP A 241 2.54 -17.11 12.85
CA ASP A 241 3.53 -17.22 13.92
C ASP A 241 4.90 -16.64 13.54
N ASN A 242 5.10 -16.32 12.25
CA ASN A 242 6.31 -15.72 11.70
C ASN A 242 6.16 -14.19 11.54
N GLY A 243 5.57 -13.52 12.53
CA GLY A 243 5.33 -12.07 12.53
C GLY A 243 3.99 -11.62 11.96
N GLY A 244 3.26 -12.50 11.25
CA GLY A 244 1.95 -12.17 10.65
C GLY A 244 0.91 -11.69 11.67
N LEU A 245 0.85 -12.29 12.86
CA LEU A 245 -0.04 -11.83 13.93
C LEU A 245 0.23 -10.37 14.35
N ASN A 246 1.50 -9.99 14.52
CA ASN A 246 1.84 -8.62 14.90
C ASN A 246 1.64 -7.64 13.73
N ASN A 247 1.90 -8.07 12.49
CA ASN A 247 1.60 -7.27 11.32
C ASN A 247 0.09 -7.05 11.15
N ALA A 248 -0.74 -8.06 11.40
CA ALA A 248 -2.20 -7.93 11.39
C ALA A 248 -2.70 -6.92 12.43
N LYS A 249 -2.10 -6.91 13.64
CA LYS A 249 -2.36 -5.90 14.68
C LYS A 249 -2.00 -4.50 14.22
N ALA A 250 -0.83 -4.32 13.59
CA ALA A 250 -0.45 -3.04 13.00
C ALA A 250 -1.46 -2.54 11.96
N GLY A 251 -2.03 -3.45 11.15
CA GLY A 251 -3.13 -3.16 10.24
C GLY A 251 -4.37 -2.61 10.97
N ILE A 252 -4.76 -3.20 12.11
CA ILE A 252 -5.86 -2.66 12.93
C ILE A 252 -5.51 -1.28 13.53
N GLY A 253 -4.25 -1.05 13.89
CA GLY A 253 -3.76 0.28 14.28
C GLY A 253 -3.94 1.32 13.17
N LEU A 254 -3.55 0.99 11.93
CA LEU A 254 -3.78 1.85 10.76
C LEU A 254 -5.26 2.21 10.57
N ILE A 255 -6.16 1.23 10.68
CA ILE A 255 -7.62 1.45 10.58
C ILE A 255 -8.10 2.36 11.71
N SER A 256 -7.67 2.09 12.94
CA SER A 256 -8.06 2.86 14.12
C SER A 256 -7.72 4.35 13.96
N ILE A 257 -6.52 4.65 13.46
CA ILE A 257 -6.09 6.04 13.24
C ILE A 257 -6.96 6.72 12.18
N MET A 258 -7.23 6.06 11.05
CA MET A 258 -8.08 6.66 10.00
C MET A 258 -9.48 6.97 10.52
N GLU A 259 -10.08 6.06 11.30
CA GLU A 259 -11.43 6.21 11.84
C GLU A 259 -11.53 7.24 12.97
N GLU A 260 -10.49 7.41 13.79
CA GLU A 260 -10.42 8.45 14.82
C GLU A 260 -10.20 9.83 14.20
N LYS A 261 -9.30 9.91 13.21
CA LYS A 261 -8.99 11.17 12.50
C LYS A 261 -10.09 11.60 11.54
N GLN A 262 -10.88 10.65 11.06
CA GLN A 262 -11.83 10.88 9.96
C GLN A 262 -11.13 11.57 8.78
N TYR A 263 -10.01 11.01 8.32
CA TYR A 263 -9.20 11.64 7.27
C TYR A 263 -10.06 12.02 6.06
N PRO A 264 -10.02 13.29 5.63
CA PRO A 264 -10.82 13.74 4.52
C PRO A 264 -10.19 13.31 3.19
N SER A 265 -11.06 13.13 2.22
CA SER A 265 -10.74 13.12 0.81
C SER A 265 -11.39 14.33 0.14
N HIS A 266 -10.68 14.91 -0.80
CA HIS A 266 -11.16 16.04 -1.59
C HIS A 266 -10.55 15.96 -3.00
N PHE A 267 -11.04 16.82 -3.89
CA PHE A 267 -10.49 16.91 -5.25
C PHE A 267 -9.62 18.14 -5.41
N GLU A 268 -8.46 17.97 -6.04
CA GLU A 268 -7.54 19.06 -6.34
C GLU A 268 -7.08 18.98 -7.81
N LEU A 269 -6.88 20.15 -8.42
CA LEU A 269 -6.24 20.26 -9.73
C LEU A 269 -4.72 20.36 -9.56
N ARG A 270 -3.97 19.48 -10.24
CA ARG A 270 -2.51 19.49 -10.24
C ARG A 270 -1.97 19.35 -11.66
N SER A 271 -0.91 20.10 -11.97
CA SER A 271 -0.20 19.98 -13.25
C SER A 271 0.79 18.81 -13.27
N GLU A 272 1.29 18.39 -12.11
CA GLU A 272 2.21 17.26 -11.99
C GLU A 272 2.05 16.51 -10.66
N ILE A 273 2.37 15.22 -10.68
CA ILE A 273 2.47 14.34 -9.51
C ILE A 273 3.86 13.72 -9.55
N LEU A 274 4.69 14.07 -8.57
CA LEU A 274 6.07 13.60 -8.43
C LEU A 274 6.27 13.02 -7.02
N PRO A 275 7.31 12.20 -6.79
CA PRO A 275 7.70 11.83 -5.44
C PRO A 275 8.03 13.08 -4.60
N GLU A 276 7.82 12.97 -3.29
CA GLU A 276 8.14 14.00 -2.31
C GLU A 276 9.62 14.40 -2.42
N GLY A 277 9.86 15.71 -2.55
CA GLY A 277 11.19 16.29 -2.68
C GLY A 277 11.82 16.21 -4.08
N VAL A 278 11.13 15.60 -5.07
CA VAL A 278 11.63 15.45 -6.45
C VAL A 278 11.02 16.50 -7.36
N GLN A 279 11.81 17.03 -8.29
CA GLN A 279 11.36 18.07 -9.23
C GLN A 279 11.49 17.65 -10.69
N SER A 280 10.80 18.37 -11.57
CA SER A 280 11.07 18.37 -13.02
C SER A 280 11.83 19.64 -13.39
N ASN A 281 12.86 19.52 -14.22
CA ASN A 281 13.64 20.70 -14.63
C ASN A 281 12.87 21.58 -15.65
N GLU A 282 13.45 22.69 -16.09
CA GLU A 282 12.83 23.60 -17.07
C GLU A 282 12.46 22.92 -18.41
N LYS A 283 13.15 21.84 -18.77
CA LYS A 283 12.87 21.04 -19.97
C LYS A 283 11.87 19.90 -19.72
N ALA A 284 11.25 19.90 -18.54
CA ALA A 284 10.38 18.86 -18.01
C ALA A 284 11.05 17.48 -17.85
N ASN A 285 12.38 17.40 -17.84
CA ASN A 285 13.06 16.14 -17.56
C ASN A 285 12.84 15.77 -16.10
N TYR A 286 12.58 14.50 -15.86
CA TYR A 286 12.37 13.96 -14.54
C TYR A 286 13.70 13.72 -13.81
N GLU A 287 13.85 14.24 -12.60
CA GLU A 287 15.12 14.17 -11.87
C GLU A 287 15.61 12.73 -11.61
N LEU A 288 14.72 11.78 -11.29
CA LEU A 288 15.14 10.40 -11.00
C LEU A 288 15.46 9.57 -12.25
N LEU A 289 14.88 9.93 -13.40
CA LEU A 289 15.15 9.33 -14.71
C LEU A 289 15.23 10.45 -15.76
N PRO A 290 16.39 11.13 -15.91
CA PRO A 290 16.52 12.36 -16.72
C PRO A 290 16.18 12.23 -18.21
N ASP A 291 16.12 11.00 -18.73
CA ASP A 291 15.72 10.71 -20.11
C ASP A 291 14.20 10.65 -20.30
N LEU A 292 13.43 10.66 -19.21
CA LEU A 292 11.97 10.66 -19.21
C LEU A 292 11.45 12.08 -18.96
N LYS A 293 10.43 12.49 -19.71
CA LYS A 293 9.79 13.80 -19.56
C LYS A 293 8.46 13.70 -18.84
N VAL A 294 8.22 14.67 -17.96
CA VAL A 294 6.98 14.83 -17.21
C VAL A 294 5.99 15.66 -18.02
N CYS A 295 4.80 15.11 -18.25
CA CYS A 295 3.71 15.87 -18.86
C CYS A 295 3.04 16.79 -17.82
N LYS A 296 3.00 18.09 -18.11
CA LYS A 296 2.47 19.12 -17.18
C LYS A 296 0.99 19.49 -17.40
N VAL A 297 0.22 18.57 -17.97
CA VAL A 297 -1.21 18.79 -18.17
C VAL A 297 -1.93 18.80 -16.84
N VAL A 298 -2.86 19.75 -16.67
CA VAL A 298 -3.69 19.86 -15.47
C VAL A 298 -4.63 18.66 -15.42
N LYS A 299 -4.59 17.93 -14.32
CA LYS A 299 -5.50 16.82 -14.03
C LYS A 299 -6.15 17.00 -12.66
N LYS A 300 -7.33 16.41 -12.54
CA LYS A 300 -8.07 16.34 -11.30
C LYS A 300 -7.72 15.06 -10.54
N LEU A 301 -7.36 15.22 -9.27
CA LEU A 301 -6.88 14.14 -8.40
C LEU A 301 -7.81 13.97 -7.22
N SER A 302 -7.99 12.72 -6.79
CA SER A 302 -8.67 12.40 -5.53
C SER A 302 -7.63 12.31 -4.42
N GLN A 303 -7.47 13.40 -3.68
CA GLN A 303 -6.57 13.44 -2.54
C GLN A 303 -7.19 12.74 -1.33
N PHE A 304 -6.32 12.16 -0.50
CA PHE A 304 -6.66 11.56 0.77
C PHE A 304 -5.68 12.04 1.83
N ASP A 305 -6.12 12.97 2.66
CA ASP A 305 -5.26 13.79 3.53
C ASP A 305 -4.80 13.00 4.76
N VAL A 306 -3.90 12.05 4.55
CA VAL A 306 -3.31 11.22 5.61
C VAL A 306 -2.02 11.83 6.15
N ASP A 307 -1.71 11.53 7.42
CA ASP A 307 -0.43 11.85 8.01
C ASP A 307 0.72 11.04 7.37
N SER A 308 1.91 11.64 7.22
CA SER A 308 3.09 10.97 6.64
C SER A 308 3.50 9.74 7.45
N GLN A 309 3.38 9.78 8.79
CA GLN A 309 3.65 8.63 9.64
C GLN A 309 2.69 7.46 9.37
N TRP A 310 1.44 7.75 8.99
CA TRP A 310 0.47 6.74 8.61
C TRP A 310 0.85 6.10 7.26
N ARG A 311 1.22 6.92 6.26
CA ARG A 311 1.75 6.45 4.97
C ARG A 311 2.96 5.52 5.17
N ASP A 312 3.90 5.93 6.02
CA ASP A 312 5.14 5.20 6.25
C ASP A 312 4.90 3.83 6.90
N LEU A 313 4.03 3.80 7.93
CA LEU A 313 3.58 2.53 8.52
C LEU A 313 2.87 1.67 7.48
N TYR A 314 1.97 2.25 6.69
CA TYR A 314 1.24 1.53 5.66
C TYR A 314 2.21 0.87 4.68
N SER A 315 3.20 1.62 4.18
CA SER A 315 4.20 1.11 3.22
C SER A 315 4.98 -0.06 3.82
N SER A 316 5.47 0.06 5.06
CA SER A 316 6.17 -1.01 5.77
C SER A 316 5.29 -2.24 6.01
N TRP A 317 4.08 -2.03 6.55
CA TRP A 317 3.09 -3.06 6.86
C TRP A 317 2.68 -3.87 5.61
N ASN A 318 2.47 -3.18 4.50
CA ASN A 318 2.04 -3.83 3.27
C ASN A 318 3.21 -4.49 2.53
N LEU A 319 4.44 -3.98 2.68
CA LEU A 319 5.62 -4.63 2.12
C LEU A 319 5.90 -5.96 2.85
N PHE A 320 5.74 -5.98 4.18
CA PHE A 320 5.70 -7.22 4.96
C PHE A 320 4.68 -8.19 4.35
N PHE A 321 3.42 -7.76 4.25
CA PHE A 321 2.31 -8.60 3.78
C PHE A 321 2.60 -9.24 2.42
N VAL A 322 3.10 -8.44 1.47
CA VAL A 322 3.41 -8.90 0.11
C VAL A 322 4.53 -9.93 0.12
N LEU A 323 5.65 -9.64 0.80
CA LEU A 323 6.81 -10.52 0.88
C LEU A 323 6.50 -11.85 1.59
N SER A 324 5.63 -11.83 2.61
CA SER A 324 5.31 -13.03 3.38
C SER A 324 4.25 -13.92 2.74
N ASN A 325 3.26 -13.33 2.07
CA ASN A 325 2.05 -14.06 1.62
C ASN A 325 1.90 -14.19 0.10
N ILE A 326 2.46 -13.28 -0.70
CA ILE A 326 2.16 -13.19 -2.13
C ILE A 326 3.35 -13.68 -2.96
N ASP A 327 4.44 -12.91 -2.95
CA ASP A 327 5.61 -13.10 -3.79
C ASP A 327 6.77 -12.21 -3.30
N ASN A 328 8.01 -12.67 -3.50
CA ASN A 328 9.22 -12.00 -3.02
C ASN A 328 10.05 -11.31 -4.10
N VAL A 329 9.68 -11.42 -5.38
CA VAL A 329 10.45 -10.84 -6.49
C VAL A 329 9.70 -9.70 -7.19
N PHE A 330 8.52 -9.96 -7.73
CA PHE A 330 7.76 -9.07 -8.59
C PHE A 330 6.81 -8.14 -7.82
N MET A 331 5.95 -8.69 -6.96
CA MET A 331 4.91 -7.91 -6.28
C MET A 331 5.42 -6.85 -5.28
N PRO A 332 6.58 -7.00 -4.62
CA PRO A 332 7.14 -5.94 -3.78
C PRO A 332 7.38 -4.62 -4.53
N ILE A 333 7.65 -4.69 -5.83
CA ILE A 333 7.99 -3.53 -6.68
C ILE A 333 6.87 -2.49 -6.64
N LYS A 334 5.60 -2.89 -6.59
CA LYS A 334 4.44 -1.97 -6.56
C LYS A 334 4.46 -1.00 -5.37
N LEU A 335 5.24 -1.31 -4.34
CA LEU A 335 5.38 -0.49 -3.14
C LEU A 335 6.72 0.24 -3.06
N LEU A 336 7.69 -0.11 -3.91
CA LEU A 336 9.05 0.44 -3.89
C LEU A 336 9.29 1.44 -5.04
N ILE A 337 8.39 1.51 -6.02
CA ILE A 337 8.39 2.55 -7.06
C ILE A 337 8.38 3.93 -6.39
N PRO A 338 9.35 4.83 -6.63
CA PRO A 338 9.42 6.15 -5.98
C PRO A 338 8.14 6.98 -6.05
N THR A 339 7.48 6.98 -7.21
CA THR A 339 6.18 7.66 -7.41
C THR A 339 5.11 7.18 -6.42
N VAL A 340 5.25 5.97 -5.86
CA VAL A 340 4.34 5.39 -4.86
C VAL A 340 4.92 5.46 -3.45
N PHE A 341 6.13 4.92 -3.26
CA PHE A 341 6.75 4.73 -1.96
C PHE A 341 6.95 6.04 -1.19
N SER A 342 7.38 7.05 -1.93
CA SER A 342 7.68 8.40 -1.45
C SER A 342 6.68 9.42 -2.02
N ALA A 343 5.45 9.02 -2.33
CA ALA A 343 4.42 9.96 -2.74
C ALA A 343 4.10 10.94 -1.61
N GLU A 344 3.75 12.19 -1.94
CA GLU A 344 3.12 13.08 -0.97
C GLU A 344 1.94 12.37 -0.28
N PRO A 345 1.77 12.48 1.05
CA PRO A 345 0.77 11.73 1.78
C PRO A 345 -0.65 11.84 1.18
N GLN A 346 -1.03 13.04 0.73
CA GLN A 346 -2.33 13.33 0.11
C GLN A 346 -2.55 12.56 -1.19
N ASN A 347 -1.48 12.33 -1.97
CA ASN A 347 -1.54 11.65 -3.26
C ASN A 347 -1.34 10.12 -3.15
N TYR A 348 -0.91 9.63 -1.98
CA TYR A 348 -0.49 8.25 -1.79
C TYR A 348 -1.56 7.22 -2.19
N LYS A 349 -2.84 7.46 -1.86
CA LYS A 349 -3.96 6.57 -2.23
C LYS A 349 -4.01 6.38 -3.75
N GLU A 350 -4.00 7.46 -4.51
CA GLU A 350 -4.26 7.41 -5.95
C GLU A 350 -3.15 6.67 -6.70
N VAL A 351 -1.89 7.07 -6.47
CA VAL A 351 -0.72 6.45 -7.12
C VAL A 351 -0.58 4.97 -6.74
N ARG A 352 -0.94 4.62 -5.50
CA ARG A 352 -0.96 3.24 -5.03
C ARG A 352 -2.05 2.42 -5.70
N VAL A 353 -3.24 2.98 -5.91
CA VAL A 353 -4.33 2.30 -6.64
C VAL A 353 -3.89 1.99 -8.07
N MET A 354 -3.30 2.97 -8.76
CA MET A 354 -2.75 2.77 -10.11
C MET A 354 -1.68 1.68 -10.12
N SER A 355 -0.73 1.72 -9.18
CA SER A 355 0.38 0.74 -9.12
C SER A 355 -0.11 -0.68 -8.80
N LEU A 356 -1.05 -0.81 -7.86
CA LEU A 356 -1.66 -2.11 -7.53
C LEU A 356 -2.49 -2.64 -8.70
N PHE A 357 -3.21 -1.77 -9.42
CA PHE A 357 -3.92 -2.17 -10.63
C PHE A 357 -2.94 -2.67 -11.70
N LEU A 358 -1.87 -1.91 -11.97
CA LEU A 358 -0.85 -2.26 -12.96
C LEU A 358 -0.17 -3.60 -12.63
N LEU A 359 0.53 -3.67 -11.50
CA LEU A 359 1.33 -4.85 -11.17
C LEU A 359 0.45 -6.04 -10.77
N GLY A 360 -0.71 -5.81 -10.13
CA GLY A 360 -1.64 -6.88 -9.78
C GLY A 360 -2.21 -7.60 -11.00
N ASN A 361 -2.60 -6.85 -12.04
CA ASN A 361 -3.09 -7.45 -13.28
C ASN A 361 -1.97 -8.21 -14.01
N ILE A 362 -0.77 -7.62 -14.11
CA ILE A 362 0.38 -8.30 -14.74
C ILE A 362 0.75 -9.57 -13.98
N PHE A 363 0.81 -9.50 -12.65
CA PHE A 363 1.17 -10.63 -11.79
C PHE A 363 0.29 -11.86 -12.05
N LEU A 364 -1.03 -11.65 -12.17
CA LEU A 364 -1.97 -12.73 -12.44
C LEU A 364 -1.97 -13.16 -13.90
N ALA A 365 -2.03 -12.22 -14.85
CA ALA A 365 -2.10 -12.54 -16.27
C ALA A 365 -0.88 -13.35 -16.74
N GLU A 366 0.32 -12.97 -16.29
CA GLU A 366 1.58 -13.59 -16.72
C GLU A 366 2.10 -14.64 -15.76
N ASN A 367 1.35 -14.92 -14.69
CA ASN A 367 1.68 -15.93 -13.70
C ASN A 367 3.15 -15.83 -13.24
N THR A 368 3.59 -14.60 -12.96
CA THR A 368 5.01 -14.29 -12.66
C THR A 368 5.57 -15.16 -11.54
N LYS A 369 4.73 -15.52 -10.57
CA LYS A 369 5.04 -16.45 -9.47
C LYS A 369 5.60 -17.80 -9.92
N ASN A 370 5.11 -18.34 -11.04
CA ASN A 370 5.55 -19.63 -11.59
C ASN A 370 6.51 -19.49 -12.77
N ASN A 371 6.87 -18.26 -13.16
CA ASN A 371 7.83 -18.01 -14.22
C ASN A 371 9.26 -18.07 -13.65
N PRO A 372 10.14 -18.97 -14.15
CA PRO A 372 11.51 -19.09 -13.66
C PRO A 372 12.32 -17.79 -13.75
N PHE A 373 12.00 -16.90 -14.69
CA PHE A 373 12.67 -15.62 -14.83
C PHE A 373 12.46 -14.71 -13.61
N PHE A 374 11.30 -14.77 -12.97
CA PHE A 374 10.96 -14.02 -11.76
C PHE A 374 11.11 -14.85 -10.48
N SER A 375 11.79 -16.00 -10.55
CA SER A 375 12.06 -16.81 -9.35
C SER A 375 13.26 -16.26 -8.57
N SER A 376 13.18 -16.35 -7.23
CA SER A 376 14.34 -16.13 -6.36
C SER A 376 15.08 -17.45 -6.13
N ASP A 377 16.40 -17.45 -6.27
CA ASP A 377 17.28 -18.59 -5.97
C ASP A 377 17.96 -18.49 -4.60
N TYR A 378 17.60 -17.50 -3.78
CA TYR A 378 18.14 -17.27 -2.45
C TYR A 378 17.07 -17.46 -1.35
N ASN A 379 17.53 -17.83 -0.17
CA ASN A 379 16.74 -17.78 1.06
C ASN A 379 17.67 -17.32 2.20
N PHE A 380 17.22 -16.36 3.00
CA PHE A 380 17.99 -15.89 4.14
C PHE A 380 17.86 -16.88 5.30
N ARG A 381 18.99 -17.25 5.90
CA ARG A 381 19.06 -18.17 7.03
C ARG A 381 18.17 -17.73 8.19
N HIS A 382 18.11 -16.41 8.43
CA HIS A 382 17.36 -15.80 9.53
C HIS A 382 16.01 -15.20 9.08
N ALA A 383 15.45 -15.61 7.94
CA ALA A 383 14.21 -15.03 7.41
C ALA A 383 13.05 -15.00 8.42
N THR A 384 12.82 -16.11 9.15
CA THR A 384 11.77 -16.18 10.18
C THR A 384 11.96 -15.16 11.30
N GLU A 385 13.21 -14.96 11.74
CA GLU A 385 13.54 -13.99 12.77
C GLU A 385 13.32 -12.55 12.27
N ILE A 386 13.76 -12.26 11.04
CA ILE A 386 13.58 -10.96 10.39
C ILE A 386 12.10 -10.62 10.28
N PHE A 387 11.26 -11.52 9.78
CA PHE A 387 9.82 -11.29 9.69
C PHE A 387 9.17 -11.16 11.09
N SER A 388 9.54 -12.02 12.04
CA SER A 388 9.03 -11.90 13.42
C SER A 388 9.29 -10.51 14.01
N GLN A 389 10.51 -9.99 13.81
CA GLN A 389 10.89 -8.68 14.30
C GLN A 389 10.23 -7.55 13.51
N TRP A 390 10.09 -7.67 12.19
CA TRP A 390 9.40 -6.68 11.37
C TRP A 390 7.95 -6.51 11.78
N GLY A 391 7.23 -7.62 12.01
CA GLY A 391 5.85 -7.58 12.51
C GLY A 391 5.76 -6.86 13.87
N LYS A 392 6.70 -7.10 14.79
CA LYS A 392 6.77 -6.40 16.09
C LYS A 392 7.03 -4.90 15.91
N ILE A 393 7.98 -4.53 15.06
CA ILE A 393 8.29 -3.13 14.74
C ILE A 393 7.04 -2.41 14.22
N ASN A 394 6.35 -3.00 13.25
CA ASN A 394 5.12 -2.42 12.70
C ASN A 394 4.04 -2.26 13.78
N LYS A 395 3.84 -3.27 14.64
CA LYS A 395 2.87 -3.20 15.75
C LYS A 395 3.21 -2.06 16.71
N ASN A 396 4.44 -2.02 17.20
CA ASN A 396 4.87 -1.03 18.19
C ASN A 396 4.79 0.39 17.61
N TYR A 397 5.18 0.56 16.35
CA TYR A 397 5.05 1.85 15.67
C TYR A 397 3.58 2.25 15.51
N ALA A 398 2.68 1.31 15.18
CA ALA A 398 1.24 1.57 15.13
C ALA A 398 0.67 2.06 16.47
N GLU A 399 1.10 1.47 17.58
CA GLU A 399 0.73 1.90 18.94
C GLU A 399 1.26 3.32 19.22
N GLU A 400 2.53 3.58 18.91
CA GLU A 400 3.15 4.91 19.07
C GLU A 400 2.40 5.99 18.28
N ILE A 401 2.15 5.76 16.99
CA ILE A 401 1.49 6.76 16.15
C ILE A 401 0.01 6.94 16.50
N LEU A 402 -0.68 5.90 17.00
CA LEU A 402 -2.05 6.05 17.51
C LEU A 402 -2.07 6.98 18.72
N HIS A 403 -1.18 6.80 19.69
CA HIS A 403 -1.08 7.69 20.85
C HIS A 403 -0.66 9.10 20.47
N LYS A 404 0.23 9.25 19.49
CA LYS A 404 0.72 10.57 19.06
C LYS A 404 -0.33 11.34 18.25
N LEU A 405 -0.99 10.67 17.32
CA LEU A 405 -1.92 11.31 16.39
C LEU A 405 -3.32 11.45 17.00
N CYS A 406 -3.72 10.52 17.89
CA CYS A 406 -5.03 10.46 18.53
C CYS A 406 -4.88 10.34 20.07
N PRO A 407 -4.34 11.36 20.76
CA PRO A 407 -3.99 11.28 22.19
C PRO A 407 -5.18 11.00 23.12
N ASP A 408 -6.38 11.44 22.71
CA ASP A 408 -7.62 11.23 23.47
C ASP A 408 -8.28 9.87 23.20
N SER A 409 -7.74 9.08 22.26
CA SER A 409 -8.32 7.77 21.94
C SER A 409 -8.04 6.79 23.08
N PRO A 410 -9.07 6.15 23.67
CA PRO A 410 -8.89 5.14 24.71
C PRO A 410 -8.44 3.78 24.14
N LYS A 411 -8.23 3.70 22.82
CA LYS A 411 -7.94 2.47 22.09
C LYS A 411 -6.51 2.02 22.31
N GLU A 412 -6.36 0.74 22.53
CA GLU A 412 -5.08 0.04 22.50
C GLU A 412 -5.13 -0.95 21.33
N VAL A 413 -4.11 -0.97 20.48
CA VAL A 413 -4.10 -1.78 19.25
C VAL A 413 -4.41 -3.26 19.52
N GLU A 414 -3.80 -3.82 20.56
CA GLU A 414 -4.04 -5.20 21.00
C GLU A 414 -5.52 -5.44 21.34
N SER A 415 -6.10 -4.56 22.15
CA SER A 415 -7.49 -4.68 22.62
C SER A 415 -8.50 -4.54 21.47
N VAL A 416 -8.27 -3.59 20.55
CA VAL A 416 -9.12 -3.42 19.37
C VAL A 416 -9.00 -4.61 18.42
N PHE A 417 -7.79 -5.15 18.23
CA PHE A 417 -7.57 -6.35 17.44
C PHE A 417 -8.35 -7.55 18.00
N SER A 418 -8.28 -7.78 19.32
CA SER A 418 -9.05 -8.84 19.99
C SER A 418 -10.56 -8.64 19.86
N HIS A 419 -11.05 -7.40 19.85
CA HIS A 419 -12.46 -7.09 19.62
C HIS A 419 -12.90 -7.41 18.18
N ILE A 420 -12.07 -7.07 17.19
CA ILE A 420 -12.39 -7.23 15.76
C ILE A 420 -12.32 -8.69 15.31
N PHE A 421 -11.22 -9.40 15.61
CA PHE A 421 -11.02 -10.77 15.13
C PHE A 421 -11.41 -11.83 16.16
N GLY A 422 -11.23 -11.56 17.45
CA GLY A 422 -11.60 -12.46 18.55
C GLY A 422 -11.11 -13.90 18.38
N HIS A 423 -11.90 -14.83 18.91
CA HIS A 423 -11.62 -16.28 18.86
C HIS A 423 -11.97 -16.92 17.52
N TYR A 424 -12.79 -16.25 16.69
CA TYR A 424 -13.27 -16.76 15.41
C TYR A 424 -12.95 -15.81 14.25
N PRO A 425 -11.67 -15.69 13.83
CA PRO A 425 -11.24 -14.68 12.86
C PRO A 425 -11.98 -14.74 11.52
N ASN A 426 -12.22 -15.94 11.00
CA ASN A 426 -12.91 -16.11 9.70
C ASN A 426 -14.36 -15.62 9.75
N LEU A 427 -15.11 -16.02 10.79
CA LEU A 427 -16.50 -15.62 10.97
C LEU A 427 -16.62 -14.11 11.17
N ASN A 428 -15.75 -13.54 11.99
CA ASN A 428 -15.75 -12.11 12.26
C ASN A 428 -15.35 -11.30 11.02
N PHE A 429 -14.37 -11.76 10.25
CA PHE A 429 -14.03 -11.15 8.96
C PHE A 429 -15.22 -11.14 8.00
N THR A 430 -15.92 -12.28 7.83
CA THR A 430 -17.13 -12.33 6.99
C THR A 430 -18.22 -11.39 7.49
N ARG A 431 -18.43 -11.31 8.81
CA ARG A 431 -19.40 -10.37 9.41
C ARG A 431 -19.07 -8.91 9.07
N HIS A 432 -17.78 -8.55 9.12
CA HIS A 432 -17.31 -7.21 8.78
C HIS A 432 -17.51 -6.88 7.29
N LEU A 433 -17.21 -7.81 6.40
CA LEU A 433 -17.50 -7.64 4.96
C LEU A 433 -19.00 -7.45 4.68
N LEU A 434 -19.86 -8.23 5.34
CA LEU A 434 -21.32 -8.08 5.22
C LEU A 434 -21.79 -6.73 5.78
N GLY A 435 -21.24 -6.28 6.91
CA GLY A 435 -21.53 -4.96 7.48
C GLY A 435 -21.15 -3.82 6.54
N PHE A 436 -19.96 -3.89 5.93
CA PHE A 436 -19.53 -2.93 4.91
C PHE A 436 -20.47 -2.95 3.70
N GLY A 437 -20.82 -4.13 3.18
CA GLY A 437 -21.73 -4.26 2.04
C GLY A 437 -23.13 -3.66 2.28
N GLN A 438 -23.60 -3.64 3.54
CA GLN A 438 -24.87 -3.02 3.92
C GLN A 438 -24.78 -1.50 4.03
N ARG A 439 -23.64 -0.94 4.45
CA ARG A 439 -23.46 0.50 4.70
C ARG A 439 -22.07 0.99 4.29
N PRO A 440 -21.71 0.95 3.00
CA PRO A 440 -20.32 1.13 2.57
C PRO A 440 -19.74 2.52 2.88
N ARG A 441 -20.58 3.57 2.95
CA ARG A 441 -20.16 4.96 3.21
C ARG A 441 -20.06 5.31 4.70
N GLU A 442 -20.70 4.55 5.57
CA GLU A 442 -20.80 4.84 7.02
C GLU A 442 -20.11 3.76 7.89
N TYR A 443 -19.53 2.74 7.25
CA TYR A 443 -19.01 1.58 7.95
C TYR A 443 -17.72 1.92 8.70
N ASN A 444 -17.70 1.57 9.99
CA ASN A 444 -16.55 1.71 10.87
C ASN A 444 -16.30 0.39 11.60
N LEU A 445 -15.04 -0.03 11.66
CA LEU A 445 -14.58 -1.26 12.30
C LEU A 445 -14.26 -1.07 13.78
N THR A 446 -13.62 0.05 14.13
CA THR A 446 -12.98 0.27 15.43
C THR A 446 -13.76 1.23 16.31
N GLN A 447 -14.60 2.11 15.74
CA GLN A 447 -15.31 3.14 16.50
C GLN A 447 -16.24 2.60 17.59
N ASN A 448 -16.84 1.42 17.40
CA ASN A 448 -17.71 0.80 18.39
C ASN A 448 -16.96 0.14 19.56
N TYR A 449 -15.62 0.17 19.55
CA TYR A 449 -14.84 -0.32 20.67
C TYR A 449 -15.05 0.57 21.90
N GLN A 450 -15.57 -0.01 22.97
CA GLN A 450 -15.59 0.57 24.30
C GLN A 450 -14.59 -0.17 25.16
N LYS A 451 -13.63 0.55 25.77
CA LYS A 451 -12.73 -0.05 26.76
C LYS A 451 -13.60 -0.68 27.86
N PRO A 452 -13.47 -1.99 28.13
CA PRO A 452 -14.25 -2.60 29.20
C PRO A 452 -13.95 -1.83 30.48
N ARG A 453 -14.98 -1.29 31.14
CA ARG A 453 -14.82 -0.68 32.45
C ARG A 453 -14.26 -1.76 33.36
N ASN A 454 -13.08 -1.53 33.93
CA ASN A 454 -12.55 -2.37 34.99
C ASN A 454 -13.64 -2.48 36.06
N ALA A 455 -14.28 -3.64 36.15
CA ALA A 455 -15.09 -3.99 37.29
C ALA A 455 -14.11 -4.20 38.45
N LEU A 456 -13.73 -3.10 39.10
CA LEU A 456 -13.28 -3.13 40.48
C LEU A 456 -14.50 -3.49 41.33
N PHE A 457 -14.89 -4.76 41.28
CA PHE A 457 -15.86 -5.35 42.19
C PHE A 457 -15.12 -6.46 42.95
N PHE A 458 -15.00 -6.22 44.25
CA PHE A 458 -14.33 -7.00 45.30
C PHE A 458 -12.82 -6.76 45.50
N SER A 459 -12.48 -5.60 46.08
CA SER A 459 -11.44 -5.58 47.12
C SER A 459 -12.08 -6.07 48.41
N SER A 460 -11.64 -7.22 48.92
CA SER A 460 -12.03 -7.75 50.22
C SER A 460 -11.66 -6.75 51.33
N THR A 461 -12.64 -6.08 51.92
CA THR A 461 -12.47 -5.44 53.23
C THR A 461 -12.30 -6.53 54.27
N SER A 462 -11.05 -6.73 54.68
CA SER A 462 -10.69 -7.34 55.95
C SER A 462 -11.41 -6.56 57.07
N THR A 463 -12.37 -7.21 57.73
CA THR A 463 -12.86 -6.76 59.04
C THR A 463 -11.72 -6.90 60.04
N ILE A 464 -11.11 -5.76 60.38
CA ILE A 464 -10.29 -5.61 61.57
C ILE A 464 -11.21 -5.06 62.65
N ASP A 465 -11.28 -5.79 63.75
CA ASP A 465 -11.90 -5.41 65.01
C ASP A 465 -11.44 -4.01 65.46
N SER A 466 -12.39 -3.17 65.90
CA SER A 466 -12.08 -2.04 66.75
C SER A 466 -13.03 -2.02 67.95
N GLU A 467 -12.49 -2.46 69.08
CA GLU A 467 -13.00 -2.13 70.40
C GLU A 467 -12.99 -0.61 70.65
N ARG A 468 -14.11 -0.16 71.23
CA ARG A 468 -14.23 0.68 72.44
C ARG A 468 -14.04 2.21 72.42
N ASP A 469 -15.04 2.78 73.12
CA ASP A 469 -15.06 3.89 74.10
C ASP A 469 -15.04 5.33 73.55
N GLU A 470 -16.16 6.05 73.66
CA GLU A 470 -16.69 6.85 74.81
C GLU A 470 -16.59 8.34 74.36
N CYS A 471 -17.44 9.32 74.71
CA CYS A 471 -18.29 9.56 75.87
C CYS A 471 -19.17 10.82 75.60
N LEU A 472 -20.26 10.94 76.38
CA LEU A 472 -20.95 12.18 76.84
C LEU A 472 -21.80 12.94 75.79
N VAL A 473 -23.04 13.37 76.06
CA VAL A 473 -23.54 14.16 77.20
C VAL A 473 -25.04 13.90 77.46
N GLU A 474 -25.36 13.56 78.73
CA GLU A 474 -26.43 14.03 79.65
C GLU A 474 -27.62 14.86 79.13
N ASN A 475 -28.83 14.91 79.73
CA ASN A 475 -29.44 14.35 80.93
C ASN A 475 -30.95 14.72 80.93
N THR A 476 -31.75 13.94 81.68
CA THR A 476 -33.00 14.30 82.42
C THR A 476 -34.21 14.83 81.62
N LEU A 477 -35.45 14.38 81.81
CA LEU A 477 -36.11 13.59 82.87
C LEU A 477 -37.34 12.91 82.25
#